data_AF-A0A9D3RVG2-F1
#
_entry.id   AF-A0A9D3RVG2-F1
#
_cell.length_a   1.000
_cell.length_b   1.000
_cell.length_c   1.000
_cell.angle_alpha   90.00
_cell.angle_beta   90.00
_cell.angle_gamma   90.00
#
_symmetry.space_group_name_H-M   'P 1'
#
loop_
_entity.id
_entity.type
_entity.pdbx_description
1 polymer ?
#
loop_
_entity_poly.entity_id
_entity_poly.type
_entity_poly.pdbx_seq_one_letter_code
_entity_poly.pdbx_strand_id
1 'polypeptide(L)'
;MEQNPHVYAPIRAMVPTANQRKRSSQPISEQQGIAFCSPYLERTGADEAWRLLRMCSKTTKEPLKILNLSGEKVKTLEMQCTIKILDECIWKMETAVLLPTILLNVERNSAVLWGGLMRVLQGHQLLEERFATQELRWQKLQGEEGKIHLAGLEQALCGSFQNVLRYLRAHPSGFQGLSREATDKGSQKLVEGLKELQGLLWVRQLVGGGPPAEEQVERDSNQYIDELSLRHRNNMEVVSTLEEDVVAATKDKDAETFKKNEVIRKLKSSMLQREKMSEDFTFRMLQDVENQNLSYRKTSEGRRANMQQDINQLCTQLKNLITKNREVEMTLRKKRNKVESEIENWIQKYDADMGEKQVELEEVSVYYAQESKELQELEEHYKVLELEFSQIMDERRLAQELKEEEERERVIKEQNAVIIQAYWRGFQVRKEMKGKPTGKKGKKGKGRKIK
;
A
#
# COMPACT_ATOMS: atom_id res chain seq x y z
N MET A 1 -44.44 -46.26 8.56
CA MET A 1 -44.16 -46.00 9.99
C MET A 1 -42.67 -46.24 10.20
N GLU A 2 -42.09 -45.70 11.30
CA GLU A 2 -40.65 -45.77 11.66
C GLU A 2 -39.75 -45.02 10.64
N GLN A 3 -39.15 -43.85 10.91
CA GLN A 3 -38.57 -43.22 12.12
C GLN A 3 -37.33 -43.94 12.70
N ASN A 4 -36.14 -43.68 12.14
CA ASN A 4 -35.24 -42.67 12.72
C ASN A 4 -34.05 -42.32 11.79
N PRO A 5 -33.45 -41.12 11.91
CA PRO A 5 -32.39 -40.65 11.02
C PRO A 5 -30.99 -40.87 11.61
N HIS A 6 -30.02 -41.30 10.78
CA HIS A 6 -28.61 -41.14 11.10
C HIS A 6 -28.02 -39.91 10.41
N VAL A 7 -27.50 -39.01 11.24
CA VAL A 7 -26.93 -37.71 10.87
C VAL A 7 -25.69 -37.90 9.99
N TYR A 8 -25.76 -37.43 8.73
CA TYR A 8 -24.57 -37.08 7.95
C TYR A 8 -24.36 -35.57 7.99
N ALA A 9 -23.15 -35.16 8.34
CA ALA A 9 -22.81 -33.77 8.60
C ALA A 9 -22.89 -32.90 7.32
N PRO A 10 -23.33 -31.63 7.42
CA PRO A 10 -23.26 -30.71 6.29
C PRO A 10 -21.81 -30.36 5.97
N ILE A 11 -21.41 -30.54 4.71
CA ILE A 11 -20.13 -30.05 4.20
C ILE A 11 -20.10 -28.53 4.38
N ARG A 12 -19.16 -28.07 5.21
CA ARG A 12 -19.03 -26.68 5.63
C ARG A 12 -18.60 -25.81 4.45
N ALA A 13 -19.58 -25.20 3.77
CA ALA A 13 -19.32 -24.19 2.75
C ALA A 13 -18.50 -23.04 3.36
N MET A 14 -17.26 -22.87 2.90
CA MET A 14 -16.43 -21.71 3.25
C MET A 14 -16.96 -20.47 2.52
N VAL A 15 -17.93 -19.79 3.14
CA VAL A 15 -18.21 -18.38 2.85
C VAL A 15 -17.12 -17.54 3.55
N PRO A 16 -16.38 -16.66 2.85
CA PRO A 16 -15.48 -15.73 3.51
C PRO A 16 -16.30 -14.65 4.22
N THR A 17 -16.43 -14.75 5.55
CA THR A 17 -16.97 -13.66 6.36
C THR A 17 -16.06 -12.43 6.27
N ALA A 18 -16.56 -11.36 5.65
CA ALA A 18 -15.93 -10.05 5.70
C ALA A 18 -15.94 -9.53 7.14
N ASN A 19 -14.78 -9.51 7.79
CA ASN A 19 -14.63 -8.98 9.14
C ASN A 19 -13.82 -7.69 9.10
N GLN A 20 -14.50 -6.55 9.16
CA GLN A 20 -13.85 -5.24 9.20
C GLN A 20 -13.19 -5.00 10.57
N ARG A 21 -11.86 -5.07 10.64
CA ARG A 21 -11.09 -4.29 11.63
C ARG A 21 -9.93 -3.56 10.95
N LYS A 22 -9.98 -2.23 11.04
CA LYS A 22 -8.93 -1.31 10.61
C LYS A 22 -7.57 -1.75 11.15
N ARG A 23 -6.56 -1.81 10.29
CA ARG A 23 -5.17 -1.46 10.63
C ARG A 23 -4.49 -0.85 9.40
N SER A 24 -3.67 0.14 9.66
CA SER A 24 -2.95 0.98 8.71
C SER A 24 -2.02 0.17 7.81
N SER A 25 -1.97 0.54 6.54
CA SER A 25 -1.06 -0.01 5.54
C SER A 25 0.39 0.42 5.77
N GLN A 26 1.23 -0.54 6.15
CA GLN A 26 2.68 -0.56 5.92
C GLN A 26 3.09 -1.98 5.52
N PRO A 27 3.79 -2.16 4.38
CA PRO A 27 4.60 -3.34 4.13
C PRO A 27 6.09 -3.03 4.40
N ILE A 28 6.79 -3.97 5.04
CA ILE A 28 8.24 -3.97 5.31
C ILE A 28 8.87 -5.11 4.51
N SER A 29 9.96 -4.82 3.77
CA SER A 29 10.92 -5.76 3.16
C SER A 29 10.36 -6.85 2.21
N GLU A 30 11.08 -7.49 1.30
CA GLU A 30 12.52 -7.56 1.00
C GLU A 30 12.68 -7.89 -0.52
N GLN A 31 13.77 -7.75 -1.29
CA GLN A 31 15.20 -7.46 -1.05
C GLN A 31 15.83 -6.81 -2.32
N GLN A 32 17.16 -6.67 -2.37
CA GLN A 32 18.01 -6.62 -3.57
C GLN A 32 17.80 -5.48 -4.58
N GLY A 33 18.04 -4.25 -4.11
CA GLY A 33 18.59 -3.17 -4.93
C GLY A 33 19.80 -2.55 -4.23
N ILE A 34 21.02 -2.85 -4.69
CA ILE A 34 22.25 -2.33 -4.08
C ILE A 34 22.43 -0.85 -4.45
N ALA A 35 21.82 0.04 -3.68
CA ALA A 35 22.07 1.48 -3.76
C ALA A 35 23.31 1.82 -2.91
N PHE A 36 24.48 1.78 -3.54
CA PHE A 36 25.72 2.26 -2.93
C PHE A 36 25.66 3.79 -2.83
N CYS A 37 25.26 4.32 -1.67
CA CYS A 37 25.47 5.74 -1.36
C CYS A 37 26.98 6.01 -1.30
N SER A 38 27.52 6.59 -2.38
CA SER A 38 28.87 7.14 -2.42
C SER A 38 28.83 8.64 -2.11
N PRO A 39 29.21 9.10 -0.91
CA PRO A 39 29.34 10.51 -0.59
C PRO A 39 30.69 11.05 -1.09
N TYR A 40 31.00 10.85 -2.38
CA TYR A 40 32.35 11.07 -2.93
C TYR A 40 32.37 11.57 -4.38
N LEU A 41 31.61 12.62 -4.71
CA LEU A 41 31.70 13.26 -6.03
C LEU A 41 31.21 14.73 -6.11
N GLU A 42 31.53 15.57 -5.11
CA GLU A 42 31.25 17.03 -5.22
C GLU A 42 32.17 17.94 -4.35
N ARG A 43 33.44 17.57 -4.15
CA ARG A 43 34.38 18.33 -3.29
C ARG A 43 35.80 18.58 -3.82
N THR A 44 36.08 18.35 -5.10
CA THR A 44 37.44 18.55 -5.65
C THR A 44 37.72 19.98 -6.13
N GLY A 45 36.73 20.69 -6.67
CA GLY A 45 36.95 22.04 -7.24
C GLY A 45 37.30 23.14 -6.22
N ALA A 46 36.81 23.05 -4.98
CA ALA A 46 37.06 24.06 -3.95
C ALA A 46 38.42 23.89 -3.25
N ASP A 47 38.81 22.66 -2.92
CA ASP A 47 40.05 22.40 -2.17
C ASP A 47 41.31 22.62 -3.02
N GLU A 48 41.23 22.45 -4.34
CA GLU A 48 42.34 22.78 -5.25
C GLU A 48 42.54 24.30 -5.37
N ALA A 49 41.46 25.08 -5.45
CA ALA A 49 41.54 26.54 -5.44
C ALA A 49 42.17 27.08 -4.14
N TRP A 50 41.80 26.53 -2.98
CA TRP A 50 42.40 26.90 -1.69
C TRP A 50 43.87 26.46 -1.54
N ARG A 51 44.31 25.38 -2.20
CA ARG A 51 45.74 25.00 -2.24
C ARG A 51 46.56 25.99 -3.07
N LEU A 52 46.10 26.34 -4.27
CA LEU A 52 46.80 27.28 -5.15
C LEU A 52 46.92 28.67 -4.50
N LEU A 53 45.85 29.17 -3.86
CA LEU A 53 45.88 30.44 -3.12
C LEU A 53 46.88 30.43 -1.94
N ARG A 54 47.08 29.28 -1.29
CA ARG A 54 48.02 29.09 -0.17
C ARG A 54 49.49 28.97 -0.62
N MET A 55 49.75 28.70 -1.90
CA MET A 55 51.12 28.69 -2.44
C MET A 55 51.57 30.08 -2.93
N CYS A 56 50.68 30.88 -3.54
CA CYS A 56 51.00 32.25 -3.99
C CYS A 56 51.24 33.29 -2.87
N SER A 57 51.05 32.95 -1.60
CA SER A 57 51.13 33.89 -0.46
C SER A 57 52.46 33.85 0.33
N LYS A 58 53.49 33.14 -0.15
CA LYS A 58 54.73 32.89 0.60
C LYS A 58 56.01 33.59 0.10
N THR A 59 55.94 34.45 -0.92
CA THR A 59 57.14 35.06 -1.54
C THR A 59 57.04 36.59 -1.70
N THR A 60 56.77 37.32 -0.62
CA THR A 60 56.65 38.81 -0.64
C THR A 60 57.21 39.51 0.61
N LYS A 61 58.39 39.10 1.13
CA LYS A 61 59.05 39.79 2.28
C LYS A 61 60.58 39.88 2.20
N GLU A 62 61.17 40.26 1.06
CA GLU A 62 62.65 40.41 0.99
C GLU A 62 63.27 41.43 0.00
N PRO A 63 62.75 42.68 -0.17
CA PRO A 63 63.49 43.72 -0.91
C PRO A 63 63.84 45.02 -0.14
N LEU A 64 63.57 45.14 1.18
CA LEU A 64 63.67 46.42 1.93
C LEU A 64 64.67 46.42 3.10
N LYS A 65 65.85 45.81 2.94
CA LYS A 65 66.92 45.81 3.97
C LYS A 65 68.22 46.54 3.59
N ILE A 66 68.31 47.14 2.40
CA ILE A 66 69.61 47.58 1.83
C ILE A 66 69.83 49.12 1.89
N LEU A 67 68.81 49.93 2.21
CA LEU A 67 68.91 51.40 2.24
C LEU A 67 68.94 52.00 3.66
N ASN A 68 69.91 51.58 4.48
CA ASN A 68 70.27 52.26 5.74
C ASN A 68 71.79 52.22 5.96
N LEU A 69 72.50 53.23 5.45
CA LEU A 69 73.91 53.48 5.72
C LEU A 69 74.09 54.91 6.24
N SER A 70 73.78 55.11 7.52
CA SER A 70 74.01 56.37 8.22
C SER A 70 75.34 56.33 8.99
N GLY A 71 76.23 57.29 8.72
CA GLY A 71 77.32 57.63 9.64
C GLY A 71 78.75 57.23 9.27
N GLU A 72 79.12 57.09 7.99
CA GLU A 72 80.55 57.00 7.61
C GLU A 72 81.21 58.39 7.43
N LYS A 73 82.44 58.48 7.94
CA LYS A 73 83.15 59.70 8.34
C LYS A 73 83.56 60.60 7.17
N VAL A 74 83.32 61.91 7.29
CA VAL A 74 83.77 62.95 6.34
C VAL A 74 85.30 62.95 6.22
N LYS A 75 85.85 62.72 5.02
CA LYS A 75 87.29 62.44 4.82
C LYS A 75 88.22 63.65 4.65
N THR A 76 87.71 64.87 4.41
CA THR A 76 88.54 66.08 4.20
C THR A 76 88.27 67.15 5.25
N LEU A 77 89.32 67.64 5.91
CA LEU A 77 89.25 68.61 7.01
C LEU A 77 88.62 69.94 6.56
N GLU A 78 89.01 70.41 5.36
CA GLU A 78 88.46 71.63 4.74
C GLU A 78 86.94 71.54 4.53
N MET A 79 86.44 70.38 4.12
CA MET A 79 85.01 70.14 3.92
C MET A 79 84.24 70.07 5.24
N GLN A 80 84.85 69.54 6.31
CA GLN A 80 84.28 69.64 7.66
C GLN A 80 84.23 71.09 8.15
N CYS A 81 85.24 71.90 7.81
CA CYS A 81 85.25 73.33 8.13
C CYS A 81 84.17 74.10 7.35
N THR A 82 84.02 73.88 6.04
CA THR A 82 82.97 74.58 5.25
C THR A 82 81.57 74.20 5.69
N ILE A 83 81.30 72.93 6.01
CA ILE A 83 80.00 72.50 6.57
C ILE A 83 79.75 73.18 7.93
N LYS A 84 80.72 73.19 8.86
CA LYS A 84 80.57 73.88 10.16
C LYS A 84 80.38 75.39 10.04
N ILE A 85 81.04 76.03 9.06
CA ILE A 85 80.84 77.46 8.76
C ILE A 85 79.43 77.69 8.23
N LEU A 86 78.93 76.84 7.34
CA LEU A 86 77.55 76.89 6.84
C LEU A 86 76.53 76.69 7.95
N ASP A 87 76.73 75.70 8.83
CA ASP A 87 75.86 75.46 9.99
C ASP A 87 75.79 76.71 10.91
N GLU A 88 76.92 77.36 11.18
CA GLU A 88 76.94 78.56 12.02
C GLU A 88 76.42 79.81 11.29
N CYS A 89 76.55 79.89 9.96
CA CYS A 89 75.91 80.92 9.13
C CYS A 89 74.39 80.76 9.10
N ILE A 90 73.87 79.54 8.95
CA ILE A 90 72.44 79.23 9.02
C ILE A 90 71.91 79.64 10.40
N TRP A 91 72.55 79.21 11.49
CA TRP A 91 72.11 79.55 12.85
C TRP A 91 72.12 81.07 13.13
N LYS A 92 73.14 81.80 12.66
CA LYS A 92 73.24 83.27 12.79
C LYS A 92 72.15 84.00 12.00
N MET A 93 71.85 83.55 10.78
CA MET A 93 70.77 84.12 9.98
C MET A 93 69.39 83.83 10.58
N GLU A 94 69.14 82.61 11.04
CA GLU A 94 67.91 82.26 11.75
C GLU A 94 67.75 83.11 13.03
N THR A 95 68.81 83.32 13.83
CA THR A 95 68.70 84.19 15.03
C THR A 95 68.44 85.65 14.69
N ALA A 96 69.09 86.19 13.66
CA ALA A 96 68.90 87.60 13.25
C ALA A 96 67.47 87.89 12.75
N VAL A 97 66.83 86.94 12.07
CA VAL A 97 65.46 87.07 11.53
C VAL A 97 64.40 86.92 12.62
N LEU A 98 64.63 86.02 13.58
CA LEU A 98 63.64 85.70 14.62
C LEU A 98 63.64 86.68 15.81
N LEU A 99 64.75 87.39 16.07
CA LEU A 99 64.86 88.20 17.28
C LEU A 99 63.94 89.46 17.30
N PRO A 100 63.79 90.26 16.22
CA PRO A 100 62.90 91.42 16.23
C PRO A 100 61.42 91.05 16.41
N THR A 101 61.01 89.89 15.88
CA THR A 101 59.62 89.40 15.93
C THR A 101 59.26 88.81 17.30
N ILE A 102 60.24 88.24 18.02
CA ILE A 102 60.11 87.83 19.41
C ILE A 102 59.95 89.05 20.34
N LEU A 103 60.72 90.13 20.14
CA LEU A 103 60.61 91.36 20.94
C LEU A 103 59.26 92.07 20.76
N LEU A 104 58.66 92.02 19.58
CA LEU A 104 57.35 92.61 19.30
C LEU A 104 56.15 91.81 19.87
N ASN A 105 56.33 90.55 20.28
CA ASN A 105 55.25 89.66 20.69
C ASN A 105 55.50 88.95 22.04
N VAL A 106 56.28 89.58 22.94
CA VAL A 106 56.69 88.99 24.24
C VAL A 106 55.50 88.52 25.10
N GLU A 107 54.38 89.25 25.11
CA GLU A 107 53.20 88.87 25.90
C GLU A 107 52.45 87.65 25.36
N ARG A 108 52.33 87.55 24.02
CA ARG A 108 51.63 86.45 23.34
C ARG A 108 52.39 85.13 23.38
N ASN A 109 53.72 85.20 23.34
CA ASN A 109 54.58 84.02 23.27
C ASN A 109 54.93 83.44 24.66
N SER A 110 54.32 83.97 25.72
CA SER A 110 54.56 83.60 27.13
C SER A 110 54.34 82.12 27.46
N ALA A 111 53.53 81.39 26.68
CA ALA A 111 53.29 79.95 26.84
C ALA A 111 54.39 79.05 26.23
N VAL A 112 55.17 79.58 25.27
CA VAL A 112 56.22 78.83 24.54
C VAL A 112 57.62 79.23 25.01
N LEU A 113 57.77 80.45 25.53
CA LEU A 113 59.03 80.97 26.04
C LEU A 113 59.30 80.46 27.47
N TRP A 114 60.32 79.61 27.62
CA TRP A 114 60.80 79.13 28.92
C TRP A 114 61.02 80.30 29.89
N GLY A 115 60.57 80.18 31.15
CA GLY A 115 60.56 81.29 32.11
C GLY A 115 61.92 81.95 32.41
N GLY A 116 63.04 81.27 32.10
CA GLY A 116 64.37 81.87 32.11
C GLY A 116 64.61 82.85 30.95
N LEU A 117 64.19 82.50 29.73
CA LEU A 117 64.27 83.38 28.56
C LEU A 117 63.37 84.60 28.72
N MET A 118 62.16 84.44 29.26
CA MET A 118 61.27 85.56 29.60
C MET A 118 61.93 86.55 30.57
N ARG A 119 62.64 86.06 31.59
CA ARG A 119 63.35 86.92 32.54
C ARG A 119 64.49 87.72 31.90
N VAL A 120 65.22 87.11 30.95
CA VAL A 120 66.28 87.80 30.20
C VAL A 120 65.69 88.82 29.21
N LEU A 121 64.61 88.48 28.51
CA LEU A 121 63.91 89.40 27.59
C LEU A 121 63.26 90.58 28.33
N GLN A 122 62.58 90.35 29.45
CA GLN A 122 62.03 91.43 30.30
C GLN A 122 63.15 92.31 30.89
N GLY A 123 64.29 91.71 31.25
CA GLY A 123 65.49 92.47 31.64
C GLY A 123 66.08 93.29 30.50
N HIS A 124 65.98 92.81 29.25
CA HIS A 124 66.36 93.56 28.06
C HIS A 124 65.40 94.73 27.79
N GLN A 125 64.08 94.49 27.79
CA GLN A 125 63.07 95.53 27.63
C GLN A 125 63.16 96.61 28.70
N LEU A 126 63.38 96.24 29.98
CA LEU A 126 63.57 97.22 31.05
C LEU A 126 64.86 98.05 30.86
N LEU A 127 65.92 97.46 30.29
CA LEU A 127 67.14 98.19 29.93
C LEU A 127 66.92 99.09 28.69
N GLU A 128 66.08 98.66 27.75
CA GLU A 128 65.71 99.40 26.55
C GLU A 128 64.82 100.60 26.90
N GLU A 129 63.82 100.44 27.77
CA GLU A 129 63.02 101.53 28.35
C GLU A 129 63.88 102.50 29.18
N ARG A 130 64.80 101.98 30.00
CA ARG A 130 65.75 102.82 30.75
C ARG A 130 66.70 103.57 29.84
N PHE A 131 67.17 102.94 28.77
CA PHE A 131 68.00 103.60 27.77
C PHE A 131 67.21 104.68 27.04
N ALA A 132 66.03 104.38 26.50
CA ALA A 132 65.17 105.35 25.80
C ALA A 132 64.75 106.53 26.71
N THR A 133 64.43 106.28 27.98
CA THR A 133 64.10 107.35 28.94
C THR A 133 65.33 108.17 29.34
N GLN A 134 66.51 107.54 29.50
CA GLN A 134 67.77 108.24 29.76
C GLN A 134 68.24 109.03 28.53
N GLU A 135 68.03 108.52 27.32
CA GLU A 135 68.35 109.14 26.03
C GLU A 135 67.48 110.37 25.79
N LEU A 136 66.16 110.26 25.98
CA LEU A 136 65.24 111.41 26.00
C LEU A 136 65.60 112.45 27.07
N ARG A 137 66.13 112.02 28.22
CA ARG A 137 66.57 112.90 29.30
C ARG A 137 67.90 113.58 28.99
N TRP A 138 68.82 112.88 28.34
CA TRP A 138 70.11 113.39 27.89
C TRP A 138 69.97 114.36 26.73
N GLN A 139 69.13 114.05 25.72
CA GLN A 139 68.78 114.97 24.63
C GLN A 139 68.25 116.31 25.14
N LYS A 140 67.54 116.31 26.29
CA LYS A 140 66.97 117.52 26.91
C LYS A 140 67.93 118.29 27.83
N LEU A 141 68.86 117.62 28.52
CA LEU A 141 69.72 118.23 29.53
C LEU A 141 71.18 118.41 29.09
N GLN A 142 71.62 117.74 28.03
CA GLN A 142 72.96 117.84 27.40
C GLN A 142 74.17 117.84 28.35
N GLY A 143 74.07 117.19 29.51
CA GLY A 143 75.19 117.02 30.45
C GLY A 143 76.13 115.89 30.04
N GLU A 144 77.45 116.09 30.23
CA GLU A 144 78.46 115.06 29.96
C GLU A 144 78.30 113.81 30.84
N GLU A 145 77.90 113.98 32.10
CA GLU A 145 77.59 112.87 33.02
C GLU A 145 76.49 111.95 32.45
N GLY A 146 75.49 112.55 31.78
CA GLY A 146 74.42 111.80 31.11
C GLY A 146 74.92 111.02 29.89
N LYS A 147 75.96 111.51 29.20
CA LYS A 147 76.59 110.82 28.06
C LYS A 147 77.37 109.59 28.51
N ILE A 148 78.10 109.69 29.63
CA ILE A 148 78.79 108.55 30.25
C ILE A 148 77.76 107.52 30.74
N HIS A 149 76.65 107.98 31.35
CA HIS A 149 75.55 107.11 31.71
C HIS A 149 74.87 106.43 30.50
N LEU A 150 74.73 107.11 29.36
CA LEU A 150 74.24 106.48 28.13
C LEU A 150 75.19 105.40 27.65
N ALA A 151 76.48 105.68 27.51
CA ALA A 151 77.47 104.69 27.06
C ALA A 151 77.54 103.46 27.99
N GLY A 152 77.36 103.64 29.30
CA GLY A 152 77.22 102.55 30.26
C GLY A 152 75.93 101.74 30.06
N LEU A 153 74.82 102.37 29.71
CA LEU A 153 73.57 101.69 29.37
C LEU A 153 73.62 101.01 27.99
N GLU A 154 74.31 101.57 26.99
CA GLU A 154 74.58 100.91 25.69
C GLU A 154 75.37 99.62 25.92
N GLN A 155 76.45 99.66 26.72
CA GLN A 155 77.21 98.47 27.07
C GLN A 155 76.36 97.45 27.84
N ALA A 156 75.47 97.89 28.74
CA ALA A 156 74.53 97.02 29.43
C ALA A 156 73.49 96.40 28.48
N LEU A 157 73.00 97.15 27.49
CA LEU A 157 72.11 96.66 26.42
C LEU A 157 72.81 95.63 25.54
N CYS A 158 74.03 95.91 25.07
CA CYS A 158 74.83 94.96 24.31
C CYS A 158 75.12 93.68 25.11
N GLY A 159 75.46 93.79 26.39
CA GLY A 159 75.64 92.63 27.28
C GLY A 159 74.35 91.84 27.48
N SER A 160 73.21 92.53 27.64
CA SER A 160 71.88 91.92 27.73
C SER A 160 71.50 91.19 26.44
N PHE A 161 71.73 91.80 25.28
CA PHE A 161 71.51 91.19 23.96
C PHE A 161 72.37 89.93 23.74
N GLN A 162 73.65 89.99 24.12
CA GLN A 162 74.54 88.82 24.09
C GLN A 162 74.06 87.70 25.04
N ASN A 163 73.47 88.05 26.19
CA ASN A 163 72.87 87.08 27.10
C ASN A 163 71.60 86.43 26.48
N VAL A 164 70.76 87.18 25.76
CA VAL A 164 69.64 86.61 24.97
C VAL A 164 70.16 85.61 23.94
N LEU A 165 71.14 85.98 23.10
CA LEU A 165 71.70 85.10 22.08
C LEU A 165 72.39 83.86 22.69
N ARG A 166 73.10 84.01 23.80
CA ARG A 166 73.73 82.89 24.53
C ARG A 166 72.68 81.93 25.10
N TYR A 167 71.55 82.45 25.61
CA TYR A 167 70.44 81.64 26.10
C TYR A 167 69.75 80.85 24.97
N LEU A 168 69.52 81.50 23.82
CA LEU A 168 68.97 80.82 22.63
C LEU A 168 69.91 79.71 22.10
N ARG A 169 71.23 79.93 22.13
CA ARG A 169 72.22 78.89 21.74
C ARG A 169 72.24 77.69 22.69
N ALA A 170 71.90 77.88 23.97
CA ALA A 170 71.85 76.82 24.98
C ALA A 170 70.59 75.94 24.90
N HIS A 171 69.49 76.43 24.31
CA HIS A 171 68.19 75.76 24.30
C HIS A 171 67.55 75.71 22.88
N PRO A 172 68.12 74.92 21.95
CA PRO A 172 67.73 74.90 20.53
C PRO A 172 66.29 74.42 20.27
N SER A 173 65.71 73.62 21.17
CA SER A 173 64.34 73.12 21.03
C SER A 173 63.27 74.18 21.26
N GLY A 174 63.54 75.24 22.04
CA GLY A 174 62.65 76.41 22.13
C GLY A 174 62.73 77.29 20.88
N PHE A 175 63.92 77.41 20.29
CA PHE A 175 64.18 78.18 19.08
C PHE A 175 63.42 77.64 17.86
N GLN A 176 63.39 76.30 17.67
CA GLN A 176 62.60 75.66 16.61
C GLN A 176 61.07 75.86 16.74
N GLY A 177 60.55 76.05 17.96
CA GLY A 177 59.13 76.36 18.17
C GLY A 177 58.77 77.76 17.65
N LEU A 178 59.56 78.76 18.07
CA LEU A 178 59.36 80.18 17.70
C LEU A 178 59.63 80.44 16.21
N SER A 179 60.51 79.66 15.58
CA SER A 179 60.82 79.75 14.15
C SER A 179 59.64 79.45 13.22
N ARG A 180 58.49 79.00 13.74
CA ARG A 180 57.26 78.73 12.96
C ARG A 180 56.28 79.91 12.91
N GLU A 181 56.41 80.91 13.79
CA GLU A 181 55.44 82.01 13.92
C GLU A 181 56.01 83.40 13.57
N ALA A 182 57.27 83.47 13.15
CA ALA A 182 57.99 84.70 12.87
C ALA A 182 58.29 84.92 11.36
N THR A 183 58.42 86.18 10.95
CA THR A 183 57.98 86.67 9.64
C THR A 183 59.08 86.94 8.59
N ASP A 184 58.58 87.35 7.41
CA ASP A 184 59.23 87.73 6.15
C ASP A 184 59.67 86.61 5.19
N LYS A 185 59.20 86.72 3.94
CA LYS A 185 59.42 85.75 2.86
C LYS A 185 60.78 85.94 2.16
N GLY A 186 61.41 87.11 2.30
CA GLY A 186 62.72 87.38 1.70
C GLY A 186 63.83 86.65 2.45
N SER A 187 63.84 86.78 3.77
CA SER A 187 64.83 86.18 4.66
C SER A 187 64.72 84.65 4.79
N GLN A 188 63.49 84.10 4.81
CA GLN A 188 63.27 82.65 4.87
C GLN A 188 63.85 81.91 3.65
N LYS A 189 63.69 82.46 2.44
CA LYS A 189 64.27 81.88 1.21
C LYS A 189 65.79 81.79 1.23
N LEU A 190 66.47 82.74 1.89
CA LEU A 190 67.92 82.69 2.06
C LEU A 190 68.34 81.55 2.99
N VAL A 191 67.59 81.32 4.07
CA VAL A 191 67.81 80.18 4.98
C VAL A 191 67.52 78.85 4.29
N GLU A 192 66.48 78.77 3.47
CA GLU A 192 66.16 77.60 2.64
C GLU A 192 67.28 77.30 1.64
N GLY A 193 67.75 78.29 0.88
CA GLY A 193 68.86 78.12 -0.07
C GLY A 193 70.19 77.70 0.59
N LEU A 194 70.46 78.14 1.82
CA LEU A 194 71.61 77.67 2.59
C LEU A 194 71.47 76.20 3.03
N LYS A 195 70.24 75.75 3.34
CA LYS A 195 69.94 74.34 3.67
C LYS A 195 70.00 73.44 2.43
N GLU A 196 69.58 73.93 1.26
CA GLU A 196 69.77 73.23 -0.02
C GLU A 196 71.26 73.07 -0.35
N LEU A 197 72.07 74.12 -0.17
CA LEU A 197 73.53 74.06 -0.34
C LEU A 197 74.15 73.02 0.61
N GLN A 198 73.71 72.96 1.87
CA GLN A 198 74.14 71.95 2.84
C GLN A 198 73.80 70.53 2.32
N GLY A 199 72.58 70.30 1.83
CA GLY A 199 72.16 69.02 1.24
C GLY A 199 72.98 68.59 0.02
N LEU A 200 73.31 69.54 -0.87
CA LEU A 200 74.17 69.28 -2.04
C LEU A 200 75.61 68.92 -1.65
N LEU A 201 76.14 69.51 -0.56
CA LEU A 201 77.46 69.13 -0.03
C LEU A 201 77.46 67.71 0.55
N TRP A 202 76.36 67.28 1.20
CA TRP A 202 76.19 65.88 1.65
C TRP A 202 76.09 64.89 0.48
N VAL A 203 75.33 65.20 -0.57
CA VAL A 203 75.23 64.33 -1.76
C VAL A 203 76.58 64.22 -2.47
N ARG A 204 77.32 65.33 -2.61
CA ARG A 204 78.68 65.32 -3.15
C ARG A 204 79.66 64.52 -2.29
N GLN A 205 79.41 64.36 -0.99
CA GLN A 205 80.23 63.52 -0.12
C GLN A 205 79.94 62.02 -0.29
N LEU A 206 78.69 61.63 -0.58
CA LEU A 206 78.30 60.24 -0.82
C LEU A 206 78.70 59.72 -2.20
N VAL A 207 78.91 60.60 -3.18
CA VAL A 207 79.20 60.25 -4.59
C VAL A 207 80.58 60.73 -5.06
N GLY A 208 81.26 61.62 -4.31
CA GLY A 208 82.45 62.36 -4.77
C GLY A 208 83.77 62.05 -4.07
N GLY A 209 84.04 60.78 -3.71
CA GLY A 209 85.34 60.32 -3.25
C GLY A 209 86.00 59.38 -4.28
N GLY A 210 87.16 59.78 -4.82
CA GLY A 210 87.77 59.17 -6.02
C GLY A 210 88.26 57.70 -5.93
N PRO A 211 88.74 57.16 -7.07
CA PRO A 211 88.86 55.71 -7.32
C PRO A 211 89.95 55.06 -6.45
N PRO A 212 89.70 53.84 -5.91
CA PRO A 212 89.64 52.63 -6.75
C PRO A 212 88.55 51.61 -6.34
N ALA A 213 87.43 52.07 -5.75
CA ALA A 213 86.37 51.17 -5.26
C ALA A 213 85.34 50.76 -6.33
N GLU A 214 85.21 51.54 -7.42
CA GLU A 214 84.21 51.32 -8.47
C GLU A 214 84.39 49.97 -9.17
N GLU A 215 85.62 49.60 -9.54
CA GLU A 215 85.88 48.34 -10.27
C GLU A 215 85.51 47.09 -9.45
N GLN A 216 85.59 47.12 -8.12
CA GLN A 216 85.19 45.99 -7.29
C GLN A 216 83.67 45.92 -7.12
N VAL A 217 83.00 47.07 -6.94
CA VAL A 217 81.54 47.13 -6.86
C VAL A 217 80.90 46.76 -8.21
N GLU A 218 81.50 47.19 -9.33
CA GLU A 218 81.09 46.75 -10.68
C GLU A 218 81.37 45.27 -10.91
N ARG A 219 82.53 44.73 -10.48
CA ARG A 219 82.81 43.28 -10.56
C ARG A 219 81.80 42.46 -9.77
N ASP A 220 81.52 42.83 -8.52
CA ASP A 220 80.59 42.11 -7.65
C ASP A 220 79.14 42.23 -8.17
N SER A 221 78.77 43.40 -8.73
CA SER A 221 77.47 43.60 -9.40
C SER A 221 77.33 42.77 -10.68
N ASN A 222 78.36 42.74 -11.53
CA ASN A 222 78.36 41.96 -12.76
C ASN A 222 78.33 40.46 -12.49
N GLN A 223 79.09 39.96 -11.49
CA GLN A 223 79.02 38.56 -11.07
C GLN A 223 77.62 38.17 -10.58
N TYR A 224 76.94 39.05 -9.84
CA TYR A 224 75.56 38.83 -9.41
C TYR A 224 74.57 38.85 -10.59
N ILE A 225 74.77 39.72 -11.58
CA ILE A 225 73.97 39.75 -12.82
C ILE A 225 74.17 38.47 -13.65
N ASP A 226 75.41 37.98 -13.77
CA ASP A 226 75.74 36.73 -14.45
C ASP A 226 75.13 35.52 -13.72
N GLU A 227 75.20 35.49 -12.39
CA GLU A 227 74.57 34.43 -11.58
C GLU A 227 73.04 34.45 -11.73
N LEU A 228 72.40 35.63 -11.67
CA LEU A 228 70.96 35.77 -11.93
C LEU A 228 70.60 35.34 -13.35
N SER A 229 71.42 35.66 -14.34
CA SER A 229 71.20 35.29 -15.75
C SER A 229 71.33 33.78 -15.96
N LEU A 230 72.30 33.13 -15.29
CA LEU A 230 72.45 31.67 -15.30
C LEU A 230 71.29 30.99 -14.58
N ARG A 231 70.90 31.47 -13.39
CA ARG A 231 69.71 30.98 -12.66
C ARG A 231 68.43 31.16 -13.48
N HIS A 232 68.27 32.28 -14.19
CA HIS A 232 67.13 32.51 -15.07
C HIS A 232 67.12 31.54 -16.26
N ARG A 233 68.27 31.29 -16.90
CA ARG A 233 68.41 30.29 -17.98
C ARG A 233 68.04 28.89 -17.49
N ASN A 234 68.62 28.45 -16.37
CA ASN A 234 68.33 27.14 -15.78
C ASN A 234 66.85 27.02 -15.39
N ASN A 235 66.25 28.07 -14.82
CA ASN A 235 64.82 28.10 -14.51
C ASN A 235 63.96 28.04 -15.78
N MET A 236 64.39 28.64 -16.90
CA MET A 236 63.67 28.58 -18.16
C MET A 236 63.76 27.21 -18.83
N GLU A 237 64.90 26.52 -18.74
CA GLU A 237 65.04 25.11 -19.15
C GLU A 237 64.14 24.19 -18.31
N VAL A 238 64.10 24.41 -16.99
CA VAL A 238 63.17 23.67 -16.09
C VAL A 238 61.72 23.98 -16.42
N VAL A 239 61.35 25.23 -16.70
CA VAL A 239 59.98 25.58 -17.12
C VAL A 239 59.64 24.90 -18.46
N SER A 240 60.54 24.95 -19.45
CA SER A 240 60.32 24.29 -20.76
C SER A 240 60.10 22.78 -20.61
N THR A 241 60.92 22.10 -19.81
CA THR A 241 60.77 20.65 -19.56
C THR A 241 59.48 20.33 -18.79
N LEU A 242 59.09 21.15 -17.81
CA LEU A 242 57.80 20.99 -17.12
C LEU A 242 56.60 21.28 -18.01
N GLU A 243 56.69 22.24 -18.94
CA GLU A 243 55.66 22.51 -19.94
C GLU A 243 55.53 21.32 -20.92
N GLU A 244 56.65 20.75 -21.37
CA GLU A 244 56.68 19.53 -22.19
C GLU A 244 56.07 18.33 -21.45
N ASP A 245 56.43 18.10 -20.18
CA ASP A 245 55.87 17.05 -19.34
C ASP A 245 54.35 17.21 -19.13
N VAL A 246 53.87 18.45 -18.91
CA VAL A 246 52.43 18.74 -18.80
C VAL A 246 51.72 18.49 -20.14
N VAL A 247 52.33 18.85 -21.26
CA VAL A 247 51.78 18.58 -22.60
C VAL A 247 51.79 17.08 -22.93
N ALA A 248 52.78 16.31 -22.47
CA ALA A 248 52.80 14.86 -22.60
C ALA A 248 51.72 14.20 -21.73
N ALA A 249 51.66 14.55 -20.44
CA ALA A 249 50.69 13.99 -19.50
C ALA A 249 49.23 14.33 -19.86
N THR A 250 48.97 15.50 -20.45
CA THR A 250 47.63 15.85 -20.98
C THR A 250 47.28 15.02 -22.21
N LYS A 251 48.19 14.87 -23.19
CA LYS A 251 47.98 13.99 -24.36
C LYS A 251 47.72 12.54 -23.96
N ASP A 252 48.45 12.00 -22.99
CA ASP A 252 48.24 10.63 -22.52
C ASP A 252 46.90 10.48 -21.79
N LYS A 253 46.51 11.46 -20.96
CA LYS A 253 45.15 11.52 -20.38
C LYS A 253 44.06 11.59 -21.44
N ASP A 254 44.27 12.34 -22.52
CA ASP A 254 43.29 12.49 -23.59
C ASP A 254 43.18 11.20 -24.42
N ALA A 255 44.30 10.53 -24.69
CA ALA A 255 44.31 9.21 -25.31
C ALA A 255 43.62 8.14 -24.43
N GLU A 256 43.81 8.18 -23.11
CA GLU A 256 43.08 7.31 -22.17
C GLU A 256 41.60 7.61 -22.11
N THR A 257 41.20 8.89 -22.01
CA THR A 257 39.77 9.26 -21.96
C THR A 257 39.09 8.92 -23.27
N PHE A 258 39.76 9.06 -24.42
CA PHE A 258 39.27 8.56 -25.71
C PHE A 258 39.02 7.04 -25.69
N LYS A 259 39.99 6.24 -25.22
CA LYS A 259 39.83 4.77 -25.07
C LYS A 259 38.68 4.41 -24.12
N LYS A 260 38.55 5.11 -22.99
CA LYS A 260 37.46 4.91 -22.01
C LYS A 260 36.10 5.30 -22.62
N ASN A 261 36.02 6.40 -23.36
CA ASN A 261 34.82 6.85 -24.07
C ASN A 261 34.40 5.87 -25.19
N GLU A 262 35.36 5.26 -25.90
CA GLU A 262 35.13 4.20 -26.88
C GLU A 262 34.47 2.97 -26.24
N VAL A 263 35.01 2.51 -25.11
CA VAL A 263 34.44 1.40 -24.33
C VAL A 263 33.05 1.76 -23.80
N ILE A 264 32.85 2.96 -23.27
CA ILE A 264 31.54 3.44 -22.81
C ILE A 264 30.51 3.42 -23.96
N ARG A 265 30.89 3.83 -25.18
CA ARG A 265 29.98 3.82 -26.34
C ARG A 265 29.60 2.39 -26.76
N LYS A 266 30.56 1.46 -26.77
CA LYS A 266 30.33 0.03 -27.04
C LYS A 266 29.44 -0.61 -25.98
N LEU A 267 29.67 -0.31 -24.70
CA LEU A 267 28.82 -0.79 -23.61
C LEU A 267 27.40 -0.23 -23.73
N LYS A 268 27.23 1.08 -23.95
CA LYS A 268 25.91 1.71 -24.16
C LYS A 268 25.14 1.09 -25.34
N SER A 269 25.79 0.87 -26.48
CA SER A 269 25.13 0.22 -27.63
C SER A 269 24.77 -1.24 -27.34
N SER A 270 25.63 -2.01 -26.65
CA SER A 270 25.33 -3.39 -26.26
C SER A 270 24.21 -3.50 -25.20
N MET A 271 24.09 -2.51 -24.32
CA MET A 271 23.03 -2.39 -23.32
C MET A 271 21.69 -2.13 -24.00
N LEU A 272 21.59 -1.09 -24.83
CA LEU A 272 20.39 -0.76 -25.59
C LEU A 272 19.96 -1.91 -26.52
N GLN A 273 20.92 -2.61 -27.13
CA GLN A 273 20.62 -3.80 -27.94
C GLN A 273 20.06 -4.93 -27.07
N ARG A 274 20.63 -5.20 -25.89
CA ARG A 274 20.14 -6.24 -24.97
C ARG A 274 18.74 -5.91 -24.42
N GLU A 275 18.51 -4.65 -24.05
CA GLU A 275 17.21 -4.15 -23.61
C GLU A 275 16.15 -4.38 -24.69
N LYS A 276 16.41 -3.91 -25.92
CA LYS A 276 15.51 -4.16 -27.06
C LYS A 276 15.27 -5.65 -27.32
N MET A 277 16.30 -6.49 -27.31
CA MET A 277 16.13 -7.95 -27.49
C MET A 277 15.32 -8.58 -26.35
N SER A 278 15.40 -8.05 -25.14
CA SER A 278 14.59 -8.48 -23.97
C SER A 278 13.14 -8.02 -24.09
N GLU A 279 12.89 -6.79 -24.56
CA GLU A 279 11.55 -6.28 -24.86
C GLU A 279 10.89 -7.07 -25.99
N ASP A 280 11.60 -7.31 -27.10
CA ASP A 280 11.14 -8.14 -28.22
C ASP A 280 10.85 -9.59 -27.77
N PHE A 281 11.64 -10.15 -26.84
CA PHE A 281 11.40 -11.48 -26.29
C PHE A 281 10.18 -11.53 -25.37
N THR A 282 10.04 -10.59 -24.43
CA THR A 282 8.88 -10.54 -23.52
C THR A 282 7.59 -10.25 -24.29
N PHE A 283 7.63 -9.39 -25.30
CA PHE A 283 6.49 -9.13 -26.19
C PHE A 283 6.03 -10.39 -26.92
N ARG A 284 6.95 -11.14 -27.55
CA ARG A 284 6.62 -12.42 -28.23
C ARG A 284 6.05 -13.44 -27.26
N MET A 285 6.68 -13.61 -26.09
CA MET A 285 6.22 -14.54 -25.06
C MET A 285 4.80 -14.20 -24.59
N LEU A 286 4.50 -12.91 -24.35
CA LEU A 286 3.14 -12.46 -23.98
C LEU A 286 2.14 -12.69 -25.11
N GLN A 287 2.53 -12.45 -26.37
CA GLN A 287 1.69 -12.70 -27.53
C GLN A 287 1.39 -14.20 -27.72
N ASP A 288 2.37 -15.08 -27.56
CA ASP A 288 2.20 -16.53 -27.62
C ASP A 288 1.31 -17.05 -26.49
N VAL A 289 1.48 -16.54 -25.27
CA VAL A 289 0.61 -16.87 -24.13
C VAL A 289 -0.83 -16.41 -24.37
N GLU A 290 -1.07 -15.21 -24.92
CA GLU A 290 -2.44 -14.77 -25.22
C GLU A 290 -3.05 -15.56 -26.39
N ASN A 291 -2.28 -15.91 -27.42
CA ASN A 291 -2.72 -16.80 -28.49
C ASN A 291 -3.11 -18.20 -27.96
N GLN A 292 -2.31 -18.77 -27.05
CA GLN A 292 -2.63 -20.02 -26.36
C GLN A 292 -3.90 -19.87 -25.50
N ASN A 293 -4.01 -18.82 -24.70
CA ASN A 293 -5.21 -18.52 -23.89
C ASN A 293 -6.47 -18.41 -24.76
N LEU A 294 -6.40 -17.71 -25.89
CA LEU A 294 -7.51 -17.58 -26.84
C LEU A 294 -7.89 -18.93 -27.44
N SER A 295 -6.91 -19.80 -27.75
CA SER A 295 -7.19 -21.16 -28.23
C SER A 295 -7.88 -22.00 -27.15
N TYR A 296 -7.38 -21.99 -25.91
CA TYR A 296 -7.96 -22.73 -24.79
C TYR A 296 -9.36 -22.22 -24.41
N ARG A 297 -9.60 -20.90 -24.45
CA ARG A 297 -10.93 -20.30 -24.28
C ARG A 297 -11.89 -20.85 -25.33
N LYS A 298 -11.56 -20.77 -26.62
CA LYS A 298 -12.39 -21.29 -27.72
C LYS A 298 -12.68 -22.80 -27.60
N THR A 299 -11.68 -23.62 -27.28
CA THR A 299 -11.90 -25.07 -27.09
C THR A 299 -12.75 -25.35 -25.85
N SER A 300 -12.58 -24.57 -24.77
CA SER A 300 -13.41 -24.67 -23.56
C SER A 300 -14.86 -24.26 -23.82
N GLU A 301 -15.07 -23.15 -24.50
CA GLU A 301 -16.39 -22.65 -24.92
C GLU A 301 -17.11 -23.66 -25.83
N GLY A 302 -16.41 -24.22 -26.82
CA GLY A 302 -16.95 -25.30 -27.67
C GLY A 302 -17.36 -26.54 -26.87
N ARG A 303 -16.53 -27.00 -25.91
CA ARG A 303 -16.92 -28.10 -25.01
C ARG A 303 -18.12 -27.76 -24.14
N ARG A 304 -18.21 -26.53 -23.61
CA ARG A 304 -19.36 -26.07 -22.81
C ARG A 304 -20.63 -25.99 -23.65
N ALA A 305 -20.55 -25.53 -24.90
CA ALA A 305 -21.67 -25.50 -25.83
C ALA A 305 -22.19 -26.92 -26.14
N ASN A 306 -21.29 -27.87 -26.44
CA ASN A 306 -21.66 -29.27 -26.67
C ASN A 306 -22.34 -29.88 -25.43
N MET A 307 -21.74 -29.73 -24.25
CA MET A 307 -22.33 -30.23 -22.99
C MET A 307 -23.69 -29.59 -22.70
N GLN A 308 -23.87 -28.29 -22.99
CA GLN A 308 -25.16 -27.62 -22.85
C GLN A 308 -26.20 -28.14 -23.86
N GLN A 309 -25.78 -28.46 -25.09
CA GLN A 309 -26.62 -29.10 -26.09
C GLN A 309 -27.06 -30.49 -25.64
N ASP A 310 -26.15 -31.30 -25.07
CA ASP A 310 -26.46 -32.63 -24.55
C ASP A 310 -27.41 -32.56 -23.34
N ILE A 311 -27.19 -31.64 -22.41
CA ILE A 311 -28.14 -31.36 -21.31
C ILE A 311 -29.52 -31.01 -21.86
N ASN A 312 -29.59 -30.13 -22.87
CA ASN A 312 -30.86 -29.73 -23.48
C ASN A 312 -31.56 -30.91 -24.18
N GLN A 313 -30.81 -31.75 -24.90
CA GLN A 313 -31.32 -32.98 -25.53
C GLN A 313 -31.84 -33.99 -24.48
N LEU A 314 -31.07 -34.27 -23.44
CA LEU A 314 -31.50 -35.16 -22.36
C LEU A 314 -32.74 -34.62 -21.63
N CYS A 315 -32.82 -33.30 -21.43
CA CYS A 315 -34.02 -32.66 -20.86
C CYS A 315 -35.26 -32.81 -21.76
N THR A 316 -35.13 -32.74 -23.09
CA THR A 316 -36.27 -32.97 -24.00
C THR A 316 -36.64 -34.45 -24.06
N GLN A 317 -35.66 -35.37 -24.10
CA GLN A 317 -35.91 -36.81 -24.02
C GLN A 317 -36.64 -37.20 -22.73
N LEU A 318 -36.21 -36.69 -21.58
CA LEU A 318 -36.86 -36.94 -20.29
C LEU A 318 -38.30 -36.41 -20.28
N LYS A 319 -38.54 -35.18 -20.75
CA LYS A 319 -39.90 -34.63 -20.88
C LYS A 319 -40.79 -35.51 -21.77
N ASN A 320 -40.27 -35.97 -22.91
CA ASN A 320 -40.99 -36.84 -23.84
C ASN A 320 -41.27 -38.24 -23.26
N LEU A 321 -40.40 -38.78 -22.41
CA LEU A 321 -40.65 -40.04 -21.70
C LEU A 321 -41.72 -39.86 -20.62
N ILE A 322 -41.71 -38.73 -19.90
CA ILE A 322 -42.73 -38.40 -18.89
C ILE A 322 -44.12 -38.26 -19.54
N THR A 323 -44.24 -37.55 -20.67
CA THR A 323 -45.53 -37.42 -21.37
C THR A 323 -46.03 -38.76 -21.90
N LYS A 324 -45.18 -39.54 -22.59
CA LYS A 324 -45.54 -40.88 -23.07
C LYS A 324 -45.98 -41.82 -21.95
N ASN A 325 -45.26 -41.84 -20.82
CA ASN A 325 -45.62 -42.68 -19.68
C ASN A 325 -46.97 -42.26 -19.08
N ARG A 326 -47.21 -40.94 -18.95
CA ARG A 326 -48.50 -40.40 -18.49
C ARG A 326 -49.65 -40.73 -19.46
N GLU A 327 -49.42 -40.69 -20.76
CA GLU A 327 -50.41 -41.09 -21.77
C GLU A 327 -50.75 -42.58 -21.66
N VAL A 328 -49.73 -43.45 -21.61
CA VAL A 328 -49.91 -44.90 -21.40
C VAL A 328 -50.67 -45.17 -20.10
N GLU A 329 -50.24 -44.58 -18.99
CA GLU A 329 -50.90 -44.72 -17.68
C GLU A 329 -52.37 -44.28 -17.73
N MET A 330 -52.68 -43.15 -18.37
CA MET A 330 -54.05 -42.68 -18.55
C MET A 330 -54.89 -43.64 -19.42
N THR A 331 -54.31 -44.28 -20.44
CA THR A 331 -55.04 -45.31 -21.20
C THR A 331 -55.28 -46.57 -20.38
N LEU A 332 -54.32 -46.98 -19.54
CA LEU A 332 -54.47 -48.12 -18.64
C LEU A 332 -55.51 -47.86 -17.55
N ARG A 333 -55.52 -46.67 -16.93
CA ARG A 333 -56.58 -46.23 -16.00
C ARG A 333 -57.96 -46.28 -16.65
N LYS A 334 -58.11 -45.80 -17.90
CA LYS A 334 -59.39 -45.89 -18.64
C LYS A 334 -59.82 -47.33 -18.88
N LYS A 335 -58.91 -48.22 -19.30
CA LYS A 335 -59.19 -49.65 -19.48
C LYS A 335 -59.59 -50.32 -18.16
N ARG A 336 -58.85 -50.05 -17.08
CA ARG A 336 -59.14 -50.55 -15.73
C ARG A 336 -60.53 -50.12 -15.28
N ASN A 337 -60.84 -48.82 -15.31
CA ASN A 337 -62.17 -48.30 -14.96
C ASN A 337 -63.30 -48.94 -15.78
N LYS A 338 -63.08 -49.24 -17.07
CA LYS A 338 -64.07 -49.92 -17.91
C LYS A 338 -64.32 -51.35 -17.43
N VAL A 339 -63.25 -52.13 -17.18
CA VAL A 339 -63.37 -53.49 -16.66
C VAL A 339 -63.95 -53.50 -15.24
N GLU A 340 -63.56 -52.56 -14.37
CA GLU A 340 -64.14 -52.36 -13.04
C GLU A 340 -65.65 -52.11 -13.14
N SER A 341 -66.11 -51.24 -14.06
CA SER A 341 -67.55 -51.02 -14.30
C SER A 341 -68.27 -52.22 -14.92
N GLU A 342 -67.59 -53.02 -15.74
CA GLU A 342 -68.16 -54.25 -16.30
C GLU A 342 -68.34 -55.31 -15.21
N ILE A 343 -67.36 -55.46 -14.30
CA ILE A 343 -67.46 -56.35 -13.14
C ILE A 343 -68.59 -55.92 -12.20
N GLU A 344 -68.67 -54.63 -11.87
CA GLU A 344 -69.74 -54.06 -11.02
C GLU A 344 -71.13 -54.35 -11.61
N ASN A 345 -71.30 -54.16 -12.93
CA ASN A 345 -72.55 -54.49 -13.63
C ASN A 345 -72.87 -56.01 -13.60
N TRP A 346 -71.86 -56.89 -13.59
CA TRP A 346 -72.08 -58.34 -13.46
C TRP A 346 -72.42 -58.76 -12.04
N ILE A 347 -71.83 -58.13 -11.03
CA ILE A 347 -72.19 -58.33 -9.61
C ILE A 347 -73.64 -57.91 -9.39
N GLN A 348 -74.03 -56.70 -9.82
CA GLN A 348 -75.41 -56.21 -9.67
C GLN A 348 -76.45 -57.10 -10.36
N LYS A 349 -76.13 -57.67 -11.53
CA LYS A 349 -76.99 -58.68 -12.18
C LYS A 349 -77.08 -59.98 -11.39
N TYR A 350 -75.95 -60.50 -10.92
CA TYR A 350 -75.91 -61.72 -10.12
C TYR A 350 -76.70 -61.56 -8.83
N ASP A 351 -76.52 -60.45 -8.11
CA ASP A 351 -77.24 -60.16 -6.87
C ASP A 351 -78.75 -60.01 -7.11
N ALA A 352 -79.17 -59.44 -8.25
CA ALA A 352 -80.58 -59.37 -8.66
C ALA A 352 -81.14 -60.75 -9.01
N ASP A 353 -80.49 -61.51 -9.91
CA ASP A 353 -80.90 -62.84 -10.35
C ASP A 353 -80.99 -63.81 -9.16
N MET A 354 -80.02 -63.76 -8.24
CA MET A 354 -80.01 -64.56 -7.00
C MET A 354 -81.10 -64.13 -6.02
N GLY A 355 -81.39 -62.82 -5.93
CA GLY A 355 -82.51 -62.30 -5.14
C GLY A 355 -83.86 -62.78 -5.66
N GLU A 356 -84.09 -62.70 -6.98
CA GLU A 356 -85.30 -63.24 -7.63
C GLU A 356 -85.44 -64.75 -7.40
N LYS A 357 -84.36 -65.52 -7.57
CA LYS A 357 -84.36 -66.98 -7.35
C LYS A 357 -84.58 -67.36 -5.89
N GLN A 358 -84.09 -66.54 -4.94
CA GLN A 358 -84.37 -66.75 -3.51
C GLN A 358 -85.87 -66.52 -3.20
N VAL A 359 -86.49 -65.48 -3.77
CA VAL A 359 -87.93 -65.23 -3.62
C VAL A 359 -88.76 -66.37 -4.25
N GLU A 360 -88.44 -66.82 -5.47
CA GLU A 360 -89.10 -67.97 -6.09
C GLU A 360 -89.01 -69.25 -5.23
N LEU A 361 -87.84 -69.52 -4.65
CA LEU A 361 -87.64 -70.67 -3.75
C LEU A 361 -88.45 -70.54 -2.46
N GLU A 362 -88.51 -69.33 -1.87
CA GLU A 362 -89.32 -69.06 -0.69
C GLU A 362 -90.82 -69.25 -0.98
N GLU A 363 -91.33 -68.70 -2.09
CA GLU A 363 -92.71 -68.89 -2.55
C GLU A 363 -93.04 -70.39 -2.73
N VAL A 364 -92.23 -71.13 -3.49
CA VAL A 364 -92.41 -72.58 -3.70
C VAL A 364 -92.32 -73.36 -2.39
N SER A 365 -91.45 -72.97 -1.46
CA SER A 365 -91.35 -73.62 -0.14
C SER A 365 -92.60 -73.41 0.71
N VAL A 366 -93.25 -72.24 0.59
CA VAL A 366 -94.53 -71.95 1.26
C VAL A 366 -95.66 -72.78 0.66
N TYR A 367 -95.75 -72.88 -0.67
CA TYR A 367 -96.72 -73.75 -1.34
C TYR A 367 -96.52 -75.22 -0.97
N TYR A 368 -95.29 -75.74 -1.04
CA TYR A 368 -94.98 -77.12 -0.63
C TYR A 368 -95.35 -77.39 0.84
N ALA A 369 -95.11 -76.43 1.74
CA ALA A 369 -95.49 -76.54 3.15
C ALA A 369 -97.01 -76.43 3.41
N GLN A 370 -97.79 -75.93 2.45
CA GLN A 370 -99.26 -75.96 2.46
C GLN A 370 -99.77 -77.30 1.91
N GLU A 371 -99.36 -77.67 0.69
CA GLU A 371 -99.72 -78.96 0.07
C GLU A 371 -99.35 -80.16 0.95
N SER A 372 -98.18 -80.13 1.62
CA SER A 372 -97.77 -81.19 2.55
C SER A 372 -98.66 -81.30 3.79
N LYS A 373 -99.39 -80.24 4.18
CA LYS A 373 -100.37 -80.31 5.29
C LYS A 373 -101.70 -80.83 4.79
N GLU A 374 -102.19 -80.30 3.66
CA GLU A 374 -103.41 -80.77 3.01
C GLU A 374 -103.33 -82.28 2.69
N LEU A 375 -102.16 -82.76 2.25
CA LEU A 375 -101.90 -84.17 2.01
C LEU A 375 -101.91 -85.00 3.32
N GLN A 376 -101.37 -84.47 4.43
CA GLN A 376 -101.43 -85.13 5.74
C GLN A 376 -102.88 -85.22 6.24
N GLU A 377 -103.65 -84.14 6.15
CA GLU A 377 -105.08 -84.11 6.50
C GLU A 377 -105.89 -85.12 5.66
N LEU A 378 -105.64 -85.17 4.34
CA LEU A 378 -106.24 -86.16 3.45
C LEU A 378 -105.84 -87.60 3.81
N GLU A 379 -104.57 -87.87 4.11
CA GLU A 379 -104.12 -89.19 4.55
C GLU A 379 -104.79 -89.62 5.87
N GLU A 380 -104.98 -88.70 6.82
CA GLU A 380 -105.70 -88.96 8.07
C GLU A 380 -107.18 -89.31 7.77
N HIS A 381 -107.83 -88.56 6.89
CA HIS A 381 -109.19 -88.89 6.43
C HIS A 381 -109.27 -90.25 5.72
N TYR A 382 -108.29 -90.60 4.86
CA TYR A 382 -108.24 -91.91 4.20
C TYR A 382 -108.03 -93.05 5.22
N LYS A 383 -107.17 -92.88 6.23
CA LYS A 383 -106.96 -93.88 7.30
C LYS A 383 -108.26 -94.15 8.08
N VAL A 384 -109.05 -93.11 8.37
CA VAL A 384 -110.37 -93.28 9.00
C VAL A 384 -111.35 -94.01 8.07
N LEU A 385 -111.42 -93.60 6.80
CA LEU A 385 -112.31 -94.21 5.82
C LEU A 385 -111.97 -95.69 5.52
N GLU A 386 -110.68 -96.06 5.51
CA GLU A 386 -110.24 -97.47 5.39
C GLU A 386 -110.70 -98.31 6.59
N LEU A 387 -110.61 -97.77 7.81
CA LEU A 387 -111.13 -98.43 9.01
C LEU A 387 -112.65 -98.61 8.94
N GLU A 388 -113.40 -97.57 8.61
CA GLU A 388 -114.86 -97.64 8.42
C GLU A 388 -115.24 -98.65 7.31
N PHE A 389 -114.52 -98.64 6.19
CA PHE A 389 -114.76 -99.59 5.10
C PHE A 389 -114.49 -101.03 5.54
N SER A 390 -113.41 -101.30 6.28
CA SER A 390 -113.12 -102.63 6.82
C SER A 390 -114.22 -103.11 7.78
N GLN A 391 -114.69 -102.23 8.68
CA GLN A 391 -115.79 -102.52 9.60
C GLN A 391 -117.08 -102.86 8.84
N ILE A 392 -117.47 -102.05 7.85
CA ILE A 392 -118.67 -102.30 7.03
C ILE A 392 -118.55 -103.62 6.25
N MET A 393 -117.37 -103.98 5.77
CA MET A 393 -117.14 -105.24 5.06
C MET A 393 -117.20 -106.45 5.99
N ASP A 394 -116.63 -106.36 7.19
CA ASP A 394 -116.71 -107.40 8.21
C ASP A 394 -118.14 -107.53 8.77
N GLU A 395 -118.86 -106.44 9.02
CA GLU A 395 -120.28 -106.45 9.37
C GLU A 395 -121.14 -107.12 8.29
N ARG A 396 -120.91 -106.79 7.02
CA ARG A 396 -121.61 -107.44 5.89
C ARG A 396 -121.31 -108.92 5.81
N ARG A 397 -120.07 -109.33 6.07
CA ARG A 397 -119.64 -110.73 6.11
C ARG A 397 -120.31 -111.48 7.27
N LEU A 398 -120.24 -110.97 8.48
CA LEU A 398 -120.89 -111.56 9.65
C LEU A 398 -122.42 -111.64 9.48
N ALA A 399 -123.03 -110.62 8.87
CA ALA A 399 -124.46 -110.63 8.56
C ALA A 399 -124.84 -111.61 7.43
N GLN A 400 -123.90 -111.99 6.56
CA GLN A 400 -124.09 -113.09 5.60
C GLN A 400 -123.93 -114.45 6.30
N GLU A 401 -122.86 -114.65 7.07
CA GLU A 401 -122.59 -115.87 7.83
C GLU A 401 -123.76 -116.19 8.80
N LEU A 402 -124.30 -115.18 9.51
CA LEU A 402 -125.47 -115.31 10.39
C LEU A 402 -126.76 -115.66 9.61
N LYS A 403 -126.99 -115.07 8.43
CA LYS A 403 -128.16 -115.41 7.60
C LYS A 403 -128.10 -116.83 7.08
N GLU A 404 -126.92 -117.29 6.66
CA GLU A 404 -126.72 -118.68 6.27
C GLU A 404 -126.92 -119.64 7.45
N GLU A 405 -126.50 -119.26 8.66
CA GLU A 405 -126.75 -120.05 9.88
C GLU A 405 -128.23 -120.10 10.24
N GLU A 406 -128.95 -118.97 10.18
CA GLU A 406 -130.40 -118.96 10.33
C GLU A 406 -131.09 -119.81 9.27
N GLU A 407 -130.66 -119.76 8.00
CA GLU A 407 -131.22 -120.59 6.94
C GLU A 407 -130.92 -122.08 7.16
N ARG A 408 -129.69 -122.44 7.56
CA ARG A 408 -129.33 -123.80 7.99
C ARG A 408 -130.22 -124.27 9.14
N GLU A 409 -130.43 -123.43 10.16
CA GLU A 409 -131.33 -123.74 11.28
C GLU A 409 -132.80 -123.87 10.84
N ARG A 410 -133.30 -122.96 9.98
CA ARG A 410 -134.66 -123.03 9.43
C ARG A 410 -134.86 -124.34 8.67
N VAL A 411 -133.91 -124.72 7.80
CA VAL A 411 -133.94 -125.99 7.07
C VAL A 411 -133.93 -127.18 8.02
N ILE A 412 -133.14 -127.18 9.10
CA ILE A 412 -133.17 -128.25 10.11
C ILE A 412 -134.50 -128.28 10.86
N LYS A 413 -135.05 -127.12 11.26
CA LYS A 413 -136.36 -127.00 11.93
C LYS A 413 -137.50 -127.48 11.02
N GLU A 414 -137.45 -127.16 9.73
CA GLU A 414 -138.37 -127.65 8.70
C GLU A 414 -138.24 -129.17 8.48
N GLN A 415 -137.03 -129.71 8.36
CA GLN A 415 -136.80 -131.15 8.26
C GLN A 415 -137.36 -131.90 9.47
N ASN A 416 -137.11 -131.39 10.69
CA ASN A 416 -137.67 -131.92 11.93
C ASN A 416 -139.20 -131.86 11.93
N ALA A 417 -139.79 -130.73 11.51
CA ALA A 417 -141.24 -130.59 11.36
C ALA A 417 -141.82 -131.57 10.34
N VAL A 418 -141.16 -131.80 9.20
CA VAL A 418 -141.54 -132.80 8.19
C VAL A 418 -141.48 -134.21 8.77
N ILE A 419 -140.44 -134.56 9.55
CA ILE A 419 -140.34 -135.87 10.21
C ILE A 419 -141.48 -136.07 11.22
N ILE A 420 -141.76 -135.09 12.07
CA ILE A 420 -142.86 -135.13 13.05
C ILE A 420 -144.21 -135.26 12.33
N GLN A 421 -144.46 -134.44 11.31
CA GLN A 421 -145.67 -134.52 10.49
C GLN A 421 -145.79 -135.84 9.75
N ALA A 422 -144.70 -136.42 9.25
CA ALA A 422 -144.70 -137.72 8.58
C ALA A 422 -144.97 -138.87 9.57
N TYR A 423 -144.44 -138.81 10.78
CA TYR A 423 -144.79 -139.75 11.86
C TYR A 423 -146.26 -139.65 12.25
N TRP A 424 -146.80 -138.43 12.37
CA TRP A 424 -148.21 -138.19 12.71
C TRP A 424 -149.17 -138.61 11.58
N ARG A 425 -148.92 -138.20 10.33
CA ARG A 425 -149.68 -138.65 9.16
C ARG A 425 -149.58 -140.17 9.00
N GLY A 426 -148.40 -140.75 9.22
CA GLY A 426 -148.21 -142.20 9.23
C GLY A 426 -148.98 -142.90 10.35
N PHE A 427 -149.12 -142.28 11.53
CA PHE A 427 -149.96 -142.77 12.63
C PHE A 427 -151.45 -142.69 12.26
N GLN A 428 -151.94 -141.59 11.66
CA GLN A 428 -153.29 -141.51 11.10
C GLN A 428 -153.55 -142.59 10.03
N VAL A 429 -152.69 -142.70 9.02
CA VAL A 429 -152.86 -143.69 7.94
C VAL A 429 -152.77 -145.12 8.47
N ARG A 430 -151.93 -145.42 9.48
CA ARG A 430 -151.93 -146.74 10.15
C ARG A 430 -153.17 -147.00 11.01
N LYS A 431 -153.82 -145.96 11.52
CA LYS A 431 -155.12 -146.04 12.20
C LYS A 431 -156.25 -146.31 11.19
N GLU A 432 -156.15 -145.78 9.97
CA GLU A 432 -157.19 -145.87 8.94
C GLU A 432 -157.05 -147.09 7.99
N MET A 433 -155.83 -147.54 7.67
CA MET A 433 -155.56 -148.66 6.75
C MET A 433 -155.88 -150.07 7.29
N LYS A 434 -156.62 -150.18 8.41
CA LYS A 434 -157.15 -151.47 8.89
C LYS A 434 -158.38 -151.97 8.11
N GLY A 435 -158.79 -151.30 7.01
CA GLY A 435 -160.04 -151.59 6.29
C GLY A 435 -160.00 -151.66 4.75
N LYS A 436 -159.73 -152.85 4.21
CA LYS A 436 -160.22 -153.42 2.92
C LYS A 436 -159.62 -152.94 1.55
N PRO A 437 -159.73 -153.77 0.46
CA PRO A 437 -158.70 -153.78 -0.60
C PRO A 437 -159.16 -153.82 -2.09
N THR A 438 -158.14 -153.73 -2.99
CA THR A 438 -158.03 -154.27 -4.37
C THR A 438 -158.84 -153.69 -5.55
N GLY A 439 -158.16 -152.99 -6.48
CA GLY A 439 -158.62 -152.71 -7.87
C GLY A 439 -157.45 -152.29 -8.77
N LYS A 440 -157.30 -152.84 -10.00
CA LYS A 440 -156.01 -152.74 -10.76
C LYS A 440 -156.03 -153.11 -12.26
N LYS A 441 -155.91 -152.13 -13.18
CA LYS A 441 -155.55 -152.29 -14.63
C LYS A 441 -154.83 -151.00 -15.14
N GLY A 442 -153.96 -151.00 -16.17
CA GLY A 442 -153.45 -152.18 -16.91
C GLY A 442 -152.54 -152.01 -18.14
N LYS A 443 -151.83 -150.88 -18.42
CA LYS A 443 -150.88 -150.79 -19.57
C LYS A 443 -149.50 -150.23 -19.16
N LYS A 444 -148.44 -151.05 -19.22
CA LYS A 444 -147.04 -150.66 -18.90
C LYS A 444 -146.04 -151.47 -19.73
N GLY A 445 -145.11 -150.80 -20.40
CA GLY A 445 -144.00 -151.45 -21.11
C GLY A 445 -142.91 -151.97 -20.17
N LYS A 446 -142.39 -153.16 -20.47
CA LYS A 446 -141.14 -153.73 -19.92
C LYS A 446 -139.95 -153.22 -20.77
N GLY A 447 -138.70 -153.14 -20.31
CA GLY A 447 -138.16 -153.43 -18.97
C GLY A 447 -137.34 -154.73 -18.86
N ARG A 448 -136.01 -154.62 -18.92
CA ARG A 448 -134.93 -155.55 -18.45
C ARG A 448 -133.63 -154.70 -18.44
N LYS A 449 -132.80 -154.55 -17.39
CA LYS A 449 -132.26 -155.45 -16.33
C LYS A 449 -131.57 -156.69 -16.93
N ILE A 450 -130.39 -157.15 -16.50
CA ILE A 450 -129.83 -157.23 -15.12
C ILE A 450 -128.29 -157.15 -15.15
N LYS A 451 -127.69 -156.30 -14.30
CA LYS A 451 -126.82 -156.72 -13.18
C LYS A 451 -126.83 -155.65 -12.10
#